data_AF-A0A534UA39-F1
#
_entry.id   AF-A0A534UA39-F1
#
_cell.length_a   1.000
_cell.length_b   1.000
_cell.length_c   1.000
_cell.angle_alpha   90.00
_cell.angle_beta   90.00
_cell.angle_gamma   90.00
#
_symmetry.space_group_name_H-M   'P 1'
#
loop_
_entity.id
_entity.type
_entity.pdbx_description
1 polymer ?
#
loop_
_entity_poly.entity_id
_entity_poly.type
_entity_poly.pdbx_seq_one_letter_code
_entity_poly.pdbx_strand_id
1 'polypeptide(L)'
;MASYDPGTALTTSPGPSCPGVKQGIVEATPSKLHFKQDLTGDGSLISPGEDLVYDVLGNALRRTDGSALPVTIVTGVPAGGLNFRYFDGSNPPVELIPTGTPPSLTSSQRDCVTKVRITVQANLTNPDPNNSTPIPSIAECEVAIRNRSLSNF
;
A
#
# COMPACT_ATOMS: atom_id res chain seq x y z
N MET A 1 8.67 -14.96 -7.86
CA MET A 1 9.19 -15.15 -6.49
C MET A 1 8.06 -15.65 -5.61
N ALA A 2 8.37 -16.57 -4.72
CA ALA A 2 7.46 -17.55 -4.11
C ALA A 2 6.23 -16.93 -3.40
N SER A 3 5.07 -17.53 -3.69
CA SER A 3 3.77 -17.33 -3.03
C SER A 3 3.80 -18.02 -1.67
N TYR A 4 4.31 -17.34 -0.66
CA TYR A 4 4.34 -17.85 0.69
C TYR A 4 2.96 -17.73 1.34
N ASP A 5 2.20 -18.81 1.52
CA ASP A 5 0.89 -18.76 2.19
C ASP A 5 1.09 -18.40 3.67
N PRO A 6 0.67 -17.20 4.14
CA PRO A 6 0.80 -16.83 5.54
C PRO A 6 -0.02 -17.81 6.36
N GLY A 7 0.52 -18.32 7.47
CA GLY A 7 -0.14 -19.31 8.31
C GLY A 7 -1.46 -18.82 8.94
N THR A 8 -1.71 -19.18 10.19
CA THR A 8 -2.93 -18.73 10.90
C THR A 8 -2.88 -17.26 11.34
N ALA A 9 -1.81 -16.52 11.01
CA ALA A 9 -1.57 -15.14 11.44
C ALA A 9 -2.65 -14.14 11.01
N LEU A 10 -3.21 -14.32 9.80
CA LEU A 10 -4.26 -13.46 9.25
C LEU A 10 -5.61 -14.17 9.24
N THR A 11 -6.64 -13.47 9.70
CA THR A 11 -8.04 -13.90 9.57
C THR A 11 -8.49 -13.85 8.13
N THR A 12 -9.46 -14.68 7.78
CA THR A 12 -10.11 -14.67 6.46
C THR A 12 -11.35 -13.80 6.50
N SER A 13 -11.62 -13.09 5.41
CA SER A 13 -12.83 -12.30 5.23
C SER A 13 -14.05 -13.22 5.33
N PRO A 14 -15.07 -12.86 6.16
CA PRO A 14 -16.26 -13.69 6.33
C PRO A 14 -17.22 -13.63 5.13
N GLY A 15 -16.96 -12.79 4.12
CA GLY A 15 -17.89 -12.49 3.03
C GLY A 15 -18.83 -11.33 3.36
N PRO A 16 -19.72 -10.92 2.43
CA PRO A 16 -20.01 -11.58 1.14
C PRO A 16 -19.12 -11.14 -0.03
N SER A 17 -18.39 -10.03 0.07
CA SER A 17 -17.71 -9.43 -1.09
C SER A 17 -16.51 -10.25 -1.57
N CYS A 18 -15.64 -10.66 -0.65
CA CYS A 18 -14.43 -11.44 -0.96
C CYS A 18 -14.18 -12.53 0.09
N PRO A 19 -15.12 -13.50 0.25
CA PRO A 19 -15.04 -14.52 1.28
C PRO A 19 -13.79 -15.38 1.15
N GLY A 20 -13.20 -15.78 2.29
CA GLY A 20 -12.02 -16.64 2.33
C GLY A 20 -10.69 -15.94 2.05
N VAL A 21 -10.70 -14.68 1.63
CA VAL A 21 -9.47 -13.88 1.42
C VAL A 21 -8.84 -13.50 2.75
N LYS A 22 -7.52 -13.68 2.88
CA LYS A 22 -6.75 -13.23 4.06
C LYS A 22 -6.75 -11.70 4.17
N GLN A 23 -7.14 -11.20 5.34
CA GLN A 23 -7.34 -9.77 5.62
C GLN A 23 -6.03 -9.06 5.96
N GLY A 24 -5.18 -8.87 4.95
CA GLY A 24 -3.86 -8.26 5.16
C GLY A 24 -3.82 -6.73 5.06
N ILE A 25 -4.81 -6.02 4.50
CA ILE A 25 -4.76 -4.55 4.41
C ILE A 25 -5.54 -3.99 5.59
N VAL A 26 -4.83 -3.29 6.46
CA VAL A 26 -5.37 -2.68 7.68
C VAL A 26 -5.96 -1.31 7.37
N GLU A 27 -5.23 -0.51 6.59
CA GLU A 27 -5.61 0.85 6.21
C GLU A 27 -5.23 1.10 4.75
N ALA A 28 -6.14 1.72 4.00
CA ALA A 28 -5.94 2.05 2.59
C ALA A 28 -6.62 3.37 2.28
N THR A 29 -5.84 4.44 2.26
CA THR A 29 -6.26 5.79 1.87
C THR A 29 -5.52 6.19 0.59
N PRO A 30 -5.87 7.31 -0.04
CA PRO A 30 -5.09 7.82 -1.17
C PRO A 30 -3.61 8.09 -0.83
N SER A 31 -3.25 8.41 0.42
CA SER A 31 -1.89 8.83 0.78
C SER A 31 -1.21 7.94 1.83
N LYS A 32 -1.85 6.84 2.21
CA LYS A 32 -1.33 5.90 3.22
C LYS A 32 -1.77 4.48 2.91
N LEU A 33 -0.83 3.55 3.03
CA LEU A 33 -1.09 2.12 2.95
C LEU A 33 -0.49 1.42 4.17
N HIS A 34 -1.33 0.69 4.90
CA HIS A 34 -0.93 -0.16 6.01
C HIS A 34 -1.36 -1.59 5.70
N PHE A 35 -0.39 -2.50 5.63
CA PHE A 35 -0.67 -3.91 5.41
C PHE A 35 0.20 -4.81 6.29
N LYS A 36 -0.34 -6.01 6.53
CA LYS A 36 0.26 -7.09 7.28
C LYS A 36 0.40 -8.32 6.40
N GLN A 37 1.48 -9.04 6.60
CA GLN A 37 1.74 -10.32 5.97
C GLN A 37 2.71 -11.11 6.84
N ASP A 38 2.36 -12.36 7.13
CA ASP A 38 3.27 -13.30 7.78
C ASP A 38 4.28 -13.79 6.74
N LEU A 39 5.53 -13.34 6.87
CA LEU A 39 6.62 -13.62 5.92
C LEU A 39 7.41 -14.85 6.33
N THR A 40 7.27 -15.28 7.58
CA THR A 40 8.02 -16.39 8.17
C THR A 40 7.17 -17.66 8.34
N GLY A 41 5.85 -17.50 8.36
CA GLY A 41 4.78 -18.47 8.65
C GLY A 41 4.93 -19.20 9.95
N ASP A 42 5.43 -18.48 10.94
CA ASP A 42 5.34 -18.88 12.32
C ASP A 42 3.93 -18.66 12.91
N GLY A 43 3.00 -18.09 12.12
CA GLY A 43 1.64 -17.80 12.55
C GLY A 43 1.50 -16.52 13.36
N SER A 44 2.53 -15.68 13.38
CA SER A 44 2.57 -14.37 14.05
C SER A 44 2.86 -13.24 13.05
N LEU A 45 2.82 -11.98 13.53
CA LEU A 45 3.06 -10.77 12.73
C LEU A 45 4.01 -9.81 13.47
N ILE A 46 5.01 -10.38 14.14
CA ILE A 46 5.93 -9.64 15.02
C ILE A 46 7.31 -9.48 14.41
N SER A 47 7.60 -10.17 13.31
CA SER A 47 8.90 -10.07 12.66
C SER A 47 9.00 -8.77 11.86
N PRO A 48 10.21 -8.20 11.74
CA PRO A 48 10.43 -7.03 10.90
C PRO A 48 9.93 -7.26 9.47
N GLY A 49 9.16 -6.31 8.95
CA GLY A 49 8.59 -6.38 7.61
C GLY A 49 7.23 -7.05 7.50
N GLU A 50 6.67 -7.57 8.60
CA GLU A 50 5.35 -8.25 8.60
C GLU A 50 4.17 -7.31 8.87
N ASP A 51 4.43 -6.10 9.35
CA ASP A 51 3.42 -5.08 9.64
C ASP A 51 3.88 -3.71 9.13
N LEU A 52 3.65 -3.42 7.85
CA LEU A 52 4.23 -2.29 7.14
C LEU A 52 3.25 -1.13 6.93
N VAL A 53 3.72 0.07 7.24
CA VAL A 53 3.02 1.33 6.91
C VAL A 53 3.89 2.17 5.99
N TYR A 54 3.29 2.65 4.90
CA TYR A 54 3.85 3.67 4.02
C TYR A 54 2.99 4.94 4.11
N ASP A 55 3.63 6.06 4.43
CA ASP A 55 3.00 7.39 4.52
C ASP A 55 4.01 8.50 4.15
N VAL A 56 3.51 9.73 4.05
CA VAL A 56 4.36 10.93 3.91
C VAL A 56 4.33 11.69 5.23
N LEU A 57 5.51 11.98 5.78
CA LEU A 57 5.66 12.92 6.89
C LEU A 57 6.57 14.08 6.46
N GLY A 58 6.06 15.30 6.59
CA GLY A 58 6.75 16.48 6.08
C GLY A 58 6.88 16.40 4.55
N ASN A 59 8.12 16.21 4.07
CA ASN A 59 8.43 16.02 2.66
C ASN A 59 9.03 14.64 2.33
N ALA A 60 8.88 13.66 3.24
CA ALA A 60 9.51 12.36 3.12
C ALA A 60 8.47 11.24 3.04
N LEU A 61 8.51 10.48 1.95
CA LEU A 61 7.91 9.15 1.90
C LEU A 61 8.75 8.23 2.79
N ARG A 62 8.09 7.56 3.74
CA ARG A 62 8.75 6.67 4.68
C ARG A 62 8.03 5.34 4.79
N ARG A 63 8.75 4.35 5.32
CA ARG A 63 8.24 3.04 5.71
C ARG A 63 8.46 2.84 7.21
N THR A 64 7.45 2.33 7.89
CA THR A 64 7.58 1.82 9.27
C THR A 64 7.17 0.36 9.32
N ASP A 65 7.77 -0.41 10.22
CA ASP A 65 7.46 -1.84 10.43
C ASP A 65 7.10 -2.15 11.89
N GLY A 66 6.85 -1.12 12.70
CA GLY A 66 6.53 -1.22 14.13
C GLY A 66 7.71 -1.63 15.03
N SER A 67 8.83 -2.10 14.47
CA SER A 67 9.97 -2.63 15.23
C SER A 67 11.19 -1.70 15.24
N ALA A 68 11.34 -0.86 14.21
CA ALA A 68 12.44 0.08 14.04
C ALA A 68 11.97 1.52 13.86
N LEU A 69 12.93 2.47 13.89
CA LEU A 69 12.69 3.84 13.48
C LEU A 69 12.19 3.90 12.02
N PRO A 70 11.30 4.85 11.67
CA PRO A 70 10.86 5.02 10.30
C PRO A 70 12.03 5.18 9.33
N VAL A 71 11.99 4.43 8.24
CA VAL A 71 12.99 4.50 7.16
C VAL A 71 12.49 5.45 6.08
N THR A 72 13.22 6.54 5.83
CA THR A 72 12.96 7.41 4.69
C THR A 72 13.33 6.69 3.40
N ILE A 73 12.38 6.64 2.46
CA ILE A 73 12.56 6.01 1.14
C ILE A 73 12.89 7.08 0.09
N VAL A 74 12.12 8.16 0.09
CA VAL A 74 12.26 9.28 -0.84
C VAL A 74 12.03 10.59 -0.11
N THR A 75 12.83 11.61 -0.39
CA THR A 75 12.66 12.99 0.08
C THR A 75 12.15 13.90 -1.03
N GLY A 76 11.61 15.06 -0.66
CA GLY A 76 11.07 16.03 -1.62
C GLY A 76 9.66 15.68 -2.11
N VAL A 77 8.96 14.74 -1.47
CA VAL A 77 7.58 14.37 -1.79
C VAL A 77 6.65 15.39 -1.13
N PRO A 78 6.00 16.30 -1.87
CA PRO A 78 5.09 17.29 -1.28
C PRO A 78 3.82 16.61 -0.73
N ALA A 79 3.02 17.35 0.02
CA ALA A 79 1.67 16.91 0.37
C ALA A 79 0.87 16.60 -0.92
N GLY A 80 0.24 15.44 -0.97
CA GLY A 80 -0.43 14.94 -2.19
C GLY A 80 0.51 14.34 -3.24
N GLY A 81 1.83 14.35 -3.00
CA GLY A 81 2.82 13.73 -3.89
C GLY A 81 2.85 12.20 -3.82
N LEU A 82 2.21 11.58 -2.83
CA LEU A 82 1.97 10.14 -2.79
C LEU A 82 0.49 9.87 -3.04
N ASN A 83 0.19 9.03 -4.02
CA ASN A 83 -1.18 8.61 -4.33
C ASN A 83 -1.28 7.09 -4.56
N PHE A 84 -2.29 6.48 -3.95
CA PHE A 84 -2.67 5.08 -4.12
C PHE A 84 -4.07 4.99 -4.73
N ARG A 85 -4.22 4.17 -5.76
CA ARG A 85 -5.50 3.76 -6.32
C ARG A 85 -5.65 2.25 -6.22
N TYR A 86 -6.82 1.79 -5.84
CA TYR A 86 -7.07 0.40 -5.48
C TYR A 86 -8.04 -0.22 -6.47
N PHE A 87 -7.78 -1.45 -6.89
CA PHE A 87 -8.60 -2.16 -7.87
C PHE A 87 -8.95 -3.55 -7.35
N ASP A 88 -10.18 -3.96 -7.63
CA ASP A 88 -10.65 -5.31 -7.34
C ASP A 88 -10.15 -6.33 -8.38
N GLY A 89 -10.58 -7.59 -8.21
CA GLY A 89 -10.20 -8.70 -9.06
C GLY A 89 -11.12 -8.93 -10.26
N SER A 90 -12.07 -8.03 -10.55
CA SER A 90 -12.95 -8.23 -11.71
C SER A 90 -12.17 -8.14 -13.01
N ASN A 91 -12.76 -8.61 -14.10
CA ASN A 91 -12.19 -8.48 -15.44
C ASN A 91 -13.21 -7.77 -16.37
N PRO A 92 -12.99 -6.49 -16.73
CA PRO A 92 -11.83 -5.65 -16.38
C PRO A 92 -11.82 -5.24 -14.88
N PRO A 93 -10.65 -4.91 -14.30
CA PRO A 93 -10.56 -4.48 -12.89
C PRO A 93 -11.33 -3.18 -12.64
N VAL A 94 -12.14 -3.15 -11.58
CA VAL A 94 -12.90 -1.96 -11.16
C VAL A 94 -12.16 -1.25 -10.04
N GLU A 95 -12.12 0.09 -10.10
CA GLU A 95 -11.50 0.90 -9.05
C GLU A 95 -12.39 0.96 -7.81
N LEU A 96 -11.79 0.62 -6.67
CA LEU A 96 -12.38 0.79 -5.34
C LEU A 96 -12.04 2.20 -4.84
N ILE A 97 -13.06 3.04 -4.71
CA ILE A 97 -12.89 4.45 -4.35
C ILE A 97 -12.91 4.61 -2.81
N PRO A 98 -11.84 5.14 -2.18
CA PRO A 98 -11.87 5.56 -0.79
C PRO A 98 -12.96 6.61 -0.55
N THR A 99 -13.77 6.44 0.49
CA THR A 99 -14.86 7.37 0.85
C THR A 99 -14.75 7.76 2.32
N GLY A 100 -15.56 8.74 2.77
CA GLY A 100 -15.54 9.25 4.14
C GLY A 100 -14.54 10.38 4.38
N THR A 101 -14.42 10.79 5.66
CA THR A 101 -13.54 11.89 6.09
C THR A 101 -12.76 11.47 7.35
N PRO A 102 -11.46 11.17 7.24
CA PRO A 102 -10.65 11.17 6.02
C PRO A 102 -11.03 10.03 5.04
N PRO A 103 -10.77 10.17 3.73
CA PRO A 103 -11.08 9.13 2.75
C PRO A 103 -10.31 7.83 3.01
N SER A 104 -11.03 6.72 3.14
CA SER A 104 -10.45 5.37 3.31
C SER A 104 -11.35 4.32 2.66
N LEU A 105 -10.75 3.21 2.22
CA LEU A 105 -11.51 2.00 1.90
C LEU A 105 -12.13 1.39 3.16
N THR A 106 -13.37 0.88 3.03
CA THR A 106 -14.02 0.06 4.06
C THR A 106 -13.28 -1.27 4.24
N SER A 107 -13.53 -1.99 5.33
CA SER A 107 -12.97 -3.33 5.53
C SER A 107 -13.30 -4.28 4.38
N SER A 108 -14.57 -4.30 3.93
CA SER A 108 -15.00 -5.15 2.82
C SER A 108 -14.31 -4.80 1.50
N GLN A 109 -14.07 -3.51 1.23
CA GLN A 109 -13.32 -3.09 0.04
C GLN A 109 -11.84 -3.51 0.13
N ARG A 110 -11.21 -3.36 1.31
CA ARG A 110 -9.79 -3.74 1.52
C ARG A 110 -9.55 -5.24 1.31
N ASP A 111 -10.54 -6.06 1.64
CA ASP A 111 -10.49 -7.51 1.40
C ASP A 111 -10.52 -7.84 -0.10
N CYS A 112 -11.11 -6.96 -0.92
CA CYS A 112 -11.25 -7.15 -2.36
C CYS A 112 -10.13 -6.54 -3.20
N VAL A 113 -9.17 -5.82 -2.61
CA VAL A 113 -8.06 -5.23 -3.35
C VAL A 113 -7.15 -6.34 -3.89
N THR A 114 -7.02 -6.40 -5.21
CA THR A 114 -6.09 -7.32 -5.90
C THR A 114 -4.95 -6.59 -6.59
N LYS A 115 -5.10 -5.30 -6.84
CA LYS A 115 -4.10 -4.46 -7.49
C LYS A 115 -4.09 -3.06 -6.90
N VAL A 116 -2.89 -2.49 -6.78
CA VAL A 116 -2.67 -1.11 -6.36
C VAL A 116 -1.86 -0.41 -7.44
N ARG A 117 -2.32 0.77 -7.86
CA ARG A 117 -1.50 1.71 -8.61
C ARG A 117 -0.93 2.73 -7.64
N ILE A 118 0.36 2.98 -7.77
CA ILE A 118 1.11 3.89 -6.90
C ILE A 118 1.69 4.97 -7.78
N THR A 119 1.44 6.22 -7.44
CA THR A 119 2.08 7.39 -8.04
C THR A 119 2.86 8.11 -6.94
N VAL A 120 4.14 8.39 -7.22
CA VAL A 120 4.99 9.22 -6.37
C VAL A 120 5.50 10.39 -7.20
N GLN A 121 5.19 11.60 -6.76
CA GLN A 121 5.76 12.84 -7.25
C GLN A 121 6.71 13.40 -6.20
N ALA A 122 7.94 13.70 -6.61
CA ALA A 122 8.92 14.44 -5.82
C ALA A 122 9.31 15.73 -6.54
N ASN A 123 9.57 16.80 -5.78
CA ASN A 123 10.10 18.05 -6.29
C ASN A 123 11.60 18.10 -5.98
N LEU A 124 12.41 18.06 -7.02
CA LEU A 124 13.87 18.06 -6.93
C LEU A 124 14.41 19.47 -7.17
N THR A 125 15.54 19.81 -6.54
CA THR A 125 16.23 21.08 -6.80
C THR A 125 16.67 21.14 -8.26
N ASN A 126 16.54 22.33 -8.86
CA ASN A 126 17.02 22.55 -10.22
C ASN A 126 18.55 22.37 -10.28
N PRO A 127 19.09 21.64 -11.27
CA PRO A 127 20.53 21.56 -11.46
C PRO A 127 21.16 22.89 -11.88
N ASP A 128 20.40 23.82 -12.47
CA ASP A 128 20.86 25.20 -12.68
C ASP A 128 20.77 25.98 -11.36
N PRO A 129 21.91 26.37 -10.75
CA PRO A 129 21.91 27.08 -9.48
C PRO A 129 21.26 28.46 -9.54
N ASN A 130 21.06 29.02 -10.73
CA ASN A 130 20.40 30.32 -10.92
C ASN A 130 18.88 30.20 -11.09
N ASN A 131 18.34 28.99 -11.13
CA ASN A 131 16.91 28.74 -11.26
C ASN A 131 16.37 28.11 -9.96
N SER A 132 15.64 28.89 -9.16
CA SER A 132 15.04 28.41 -7.91
C SER A 132 13.79 27.54 -8.11
N THR A 133 13.33 27.34 -9.34
CA THR A 133 12.11 26.57 -9.63
C THR A 133 12.41 25.07 -9.53
N PRO A 134 11.79 24.33 -8.59
CA PRO A 134 11.97 22.88 -8.48
C PRO A 134 11.45 22.14 -9.71
N ILE A 135 12.09 21.01 -10.03
CA ILE A 135 11.70 20.14 -11.14
C ILE A 135 10.86 18.98 -10.58
N PRO A 136 9.62 18.75 -11.06
CA PRO A 136 8.84 17.59 -10.67
C PRO A 136 9.40 16.31 -11.31
N SER A 137 9.54 15.27 -10.51
CA SER A 137 9.85 13.90 -10.94
C SER A 137 8.70 13.01 -10.52
N ILE A 138 8.13 12.26 -11.47
CA ILE A 138 6.97 11.40 -11.26
C ILE A 138 7.36 9.96 -11.59
N ALA A 139 7.06 9.05 -10.68
CA ALA A 139 7.15 7.62 -10.89
C ALA A 139 5.78 6.97 -10.66
N GLU A 140 5.42 6.04 -11.54
CA GLU A 140 4.18 5.29 -11.46
C GLU A 140 4.46 3.79 -11.56
N CYS A 141 3.78 3.00 -10.75
CA CYS A 141 3.83 1.55 -10.87
C CYS A 141 2.48 0.90 -10.55
N GLU A 142 2.27 -0.29 -11.10
CA GLU A 142 1.18 -1.16 -10.71
C GLU A 142 1.74 -2.40 -9.99
N VAL A 143 1.14 -2.73 -8.86
CA VAL A 143 1.51 -3.90 -8.08
C VAL A 143 0.27 -4.77 -7.90
N ALA A 144 0.33 -5.99 -8.42
CA ALA A 144 -0.63 -7.03 -8.09
C ALA A 144 -0.34 -7.54 -6.67
N ILE A 145 -1.35 -7.57 -5.81
CA ILE A 145 -1.25 -8.14 -4.47
C ILE A 145 -1.41 -9.66 -4.60
N ARG A 146 -0.28 -10.35 -4.74
CA ARG A 146 -0.21 -11.80 -4.88
C ARG A 146 0.08 -12.46 -3.54
N ASN A 147 -0.92 -12.56 -2.67
CA ASN A 147 -0.86 -13.50 -1.54
C ASN A 147 -2.18 -13.70 -0.80
N ARG A 148 -3.28 -13.75 -1.56
CA ARG A 148 -4.62 -13.68 -1.02
C ARG A 148 -5.55 -14.60 -1.76
N SER A 149 -5.27 -15.91 -1.74
CA SER A 149 -6.18 -16.95 -2.26
C SER A 149 -6.95 -16.50 -3.52
N LEU A 150 -6.24 -15.99 -4.52
CA LEU A 150 -6.85 -15.77 -5.83
C LEU A 150 -6.54 -17.04 -6.60
N SER A 151 -7.49 -17.97 -6.56
CA SER A 151 -7.66 -18.91 -7.67
C SER A 151 -7.72 -18.04 -8.91
N ASN A 152 -6.61 -17.94 -9.65
CA ASN A 152 -6.55 -17.18 -10.88
C ASN A 152 -7.65 -17.76 -11.79
N PHE A 153 -8.67 -16.95 -12.09
CA PHE A 153 -9.59 -17.20 -13.20
C PHE A 153 -9.08 -16.47 -14.43
#